data_AF-A0AAE9IDR4-F1
#
_entry.id   AF-A0AAE9IDR4-F1
#
_cell.length_a   1.000
_cell.length_b   1.000
_cell.length_c   1.000
_cell.angle_alpha   90.00
_cell.angle_beta   90.00
_cell.angle_gamma   90.00
#
_symmetry.space_group_name_H-M   'P 1'
#
loop_
_entity.id
_entity.type
_entity.pdbx_description
1 polymer ?
#
loop_
_entity_poly.entity_id
_entity_poly.type
_entity_poly.pdbx_seq_one_letter_code
_entity_poly.pdbx_strand_id
1 'polypeptide(L)'
;MAVALVTAGQPAGIWNGTMIVVALFSEMAFIVYLFPYFVGTDKLMKSLMGATATAVVLILAVLLGCLLLFGSELTANLTYPTLELIRYIHAGVFLENLDPLLIIFWLFSIFLKISLFLLISVKGFAHLVGLNDHKPFSYIMSVAMVVMSINMFKSTAHLEDVTNRSETAFLLLQE
;
A
#
# COMPACT_ATOMS: atom_id res chain seq x y z
N MET A 1 -26.07 6.13 15.98
CA MET A 1 -25.05 5.86 14.95
C MET A 1 -23.88 5.03 15.49
N ALA A 2 -23.29 5.34 16.66
CA ALA A 2 -22.32 4.45 17.34
C ALA A 2 -22.85 3.03 17.61
N VAL A 3 -24.15 2.90 17.87
CA VAL A 3 -24.82 1.61 18.05
C VAL A 3 -24.74 0.73 16.79
N ALA A 4 -24.84 1.30 15.58
CA ALA A 4 -24.72 0.53 14.33
C ALA A 4 -23.30 -0.02 14.11
N LEU A 5 -22.28 0.71 14.58
CA LEU A 5 -20.88 0.28 14.53
C LEU A 5 -20.61 -0.91 15.47
N VAL A 6 -21.40 -1.01 16.56
CA VAL A 6 -21.34 -2.12 17.53
C VAL A 6 -22.27 -3.27 17.14
N THR A 7 -23.43 -3.01 16.53
CA THR A 7 -24.44 -4.03 16.19
C THR A 7 -24.28 -4.63 14.79
N ALA A 8 -23.58 -3.97 13.86
CA ALA A 8 -23.31 -4.47 12.51
C ALA A 8 -21.94 -5.16 12.38
N GLY A 9 -21.28 -5.48 13.49
CA GLY A 9 -20.02 -6.23 13.49
C GLY A 9 -20.24 -7.63 12.95
N GLN A 10 -20.12 -7.82 11.65
CA GLN A 10 -20.03 -9.14 11.02
C GLN A 10 -18.58 -9.62 11.22
N PRO A 11 -18.29 -10.53 12.18
CA PRO A 11 -16.93 -10.93 12.49
C PRO A 11 -16.22 -11.55 11.27
N ALA A 12 -16.97 -12.25 10.41
CA ALA A 12 -16.47 -12.78 9.16
C ALA A 12 -16.03 -11.68 8.17
N GLY A 13 -16.81 -10.60 8.04
CA GLY A 13 -16.47 -9.46 7.19
C GLY A 13 -15.24 -8.70 7.71
N ILE A 14 -15.15 -8.50 9.02
CA ILE A 14 -13.98 -7.88 9.67
C ILE A 14 -12.73 -8.72 9.46
N TRP A 15 -12.85 -10.04 9.59
CA TRP A 15 -11.75 -10.97 9.36
C TRP A 15 -11.24 -10.90 7.92
N ASN A 16 -12.14 -10.99 6.94
CA ASN A 16 -11.77 -10.90 5.52
C ASN A 16 -11.11 -9.56 5.19
N GLY A 17 -11.65 -8.45 5.67
CA GLY A 17 -11.03 -7.13 5.50
C GLY A 17 -9.64 -7.05 6.15
N THR A 18 -9.47 -7.65 7.34
CA THR A 18 -8.16 -7.72 8.01
C THR A 18 -7.14 -8.48 7.17
N MET A 19 -7.52 -9.62 6.60
CA MET A 19 -6.62 -10.42 5.74
C MET A 19 -6.16 -9.65 4.50
N ILE A 20 -7.06 -8.88 3.88
CA ILE A 20 -6.72 -8.01 2.74
C ILE A 20 -5.70 -6.93 3.18
N VAL A 21 -5.92 -6.28 4.32
CA VAL A 21 -4.98 -5.28 4.84
C VAL A 21 -3.64 -5.90 5.19
N VAL A 22 -3.62 -7.11 5.78
CA VAL A 22 -2.38 -7.84 6.07
C VAL A 22 -1.61 -8.15 4.78
N ALA A 23 -2.28 -8.58 3.71
CA ALA A 23 -1.65 -8.78 2.41
C ALA A 23 -0.98 -7.49 1.90
N LEU A 24 -1.66 -6.34 2.05
CA LEU A 24 -1.11 -5.05 1.66
C LEU A 24 0.14 -4.66 2.49
N PHE A 25 0.11 -4.90 3.81
CA PHE A 25 1.25 -4.65 4.69
C PHE A 25 2.38 -5.68 4.52
N SER A 26 2.09 -6.87 3.99
CA SER A 26 3.10 -7.92 3.75
C SER A 26 4.16 -7.47 2.74
N GLU A 27 3.83 -6.51 1.88
CA GLU A 27 4.77 -5.88 0.97
C GLU A 27 5.95 -5.24 1.72
N MET A 28 5.79 -4.81 2.98
CA MET A 28 6.87 -4.29 3.82
C MET A 28 7.97 -5.32 4.13
N ALA A 29 7.82 -6.58 3.72
CA ALA A 29 8.87 -7.60 3.83
C ALA A 29 10.20 -7.17 3.18
N PHE A 30 10.18 -6.25 2.21
CA PHE A 30 11.40 -5.69 1.63
C PHE A 30 12.32 -5.02 2.66
N ILE A 31 11.79 -4.54 3.78
CA ILE A 31 12.57 -3.92 4.85
C ILE A 31 13.59 -4.90 5.40
N VAL A 32 13.29 -6.21 5.43
CA VAL A 32 14.22 -7.27 5.85
C VAL A 32 15.49 -7.26 4.99
N TYR A 33 15.37 -6.94 3.70
CA TYR A 33 16.54 -6.81 2.83
C TYR A 33 17.42 -5.60 3.22
N LEU A 34 16.84 -4.55 3.80
CA LEU A 34 17.54 -3.35 4.22
C LEU A 34 18.19 -3.50 5.61
N PHE A 35 17.77 -4.46 6.44
CA PHE A 35 18.35 -4.72 7.77
C PHE A 35 19.89 -4.69 7.85
N PRO A 36 20.64 -5.40 6.98
CA PRO A 36 22.10 -5.41 7.06
C PRO A 36 22.77 -4.06 6.78
N TYR A 37 22.04 -3.10 6.19
CA TYR A 37 22.56 -1.76 5.90
C TYR A 37 22.36 -0.77 7.06
N PHE A 38 21.64 -1.14 8.12
CA PHE A 38 21.40 -0.27 9.28
C PHE A 38 22.38 -0.54 10.43
N VAL A 39 22.95 0.52 11.00
CA VAL A 39 23.84 0.44 12.16
C VAL A 39 23.01 0.39 13.45
N GLY A 40 22.88 -0.79 14.06
CA GLY A 40 22.21 -1.00 15.35
C GLY A 40 20.77 -1.50 15.24
N THR A 41 20.60 -2.82 15.33
CA THR A 41 19.33 -3.54 15.16
C THR A 41 18.24 -3.16 16.17
N ASP A 42 18.62 -2.85 17.42
CA ASP A 42 17.64 -2.50 18.46
C ASP A 42 16.97 -1.14 18.23
N LYS A 43 17.73 -0.16 17.72
CA LYS A 43 17.20 1.17 17.38
C LYS A 43 16.33 1.11 16.13
N LEU A 44 16.73 0.28 15.17
CA LEU A 44 15.94 0.00 13.97
C LEU A 44 14.57 -0.57 14.33
N MET A 45 14.51 -1.61 15.18
CA MET A 45 13.24 -2.24 15.54
C MET A 45 12.29 -1.27 16.26
N LYS A 46 12.81 -0.45 17.17
CA LYS A 46 12.03 0.61 17.83
C LYS A 46 11.51 1.65 16.83
N SER A 47 12.33 2.06 15.88
CA SER A 47 11.91 2.99 14.82
C SER A 47 10.85 2.39 13.91
N LEU A 48 10.98 1.12 13.55
CA LEU A 48 9.99 0.40 12.74
C LEU A 48 8.67 0.27 13.48
N MET A 49 8.70 -0.15 14.75
CA MET A 49 7.48 -0.20 15.58
C MET A 49 6.81 1.17 15.71
N GLY A 50 7.59 2.24 15.90
CA GLY A 50 7.08 3.60 15.91
C GLY A 50 6.41 3.99 14.59
N ALA A 51 7.08 3.74 13.46
CA ALA A 51 6.54 4.02 12.13
C ALA A 51 5.24 3.24 11.85
N THR A 52 5.21 1.94 12.18
CA THR A 52 4.01 1.11 12.02
C THR A 52 2.86 1.59 12.92
N ALA A 53 3.15 1.92 14.18
CA ALA A 53 2.12 2.43 15.10
C ALA A 53 1.53 3.75 14.59
N THR A 54 2.37 4.69 14.11
CA THR A 54 1.90 5.94 13.51
C THR A 54 1.07 5.67 12.25
N ALA A 55 1.50 4.76 11.37
CA ALA A 55 0.74 4.40 10.17
C ALA A 55 -0.64 3.82 10.52
N VAL A 56 -0.72 2.90 11.50
CA VAL A 56 -1.99 2.32 11.97
C VAL A 56 -2.92 3.41 12.49
N VAL A 57 -2.42 4.33 13.34
CA VAL A 57 -3.22 5.43 13.87
C VAL A 57 -3.76 6.33 12.76
N LEU A 58 -2.93 6.67 11.76
CA LEU A 58 -3.35 7.49 10.63
C LEU A 58 -4.42 6.79 9.77
N ILE A 59 -4.23 5.51 9.45
CA ILE A 59 -5.20 4.73 8.67
C ILE A 59 -6.53 4.63 9.41
N LEU A 60 -6.50 4.36 10.72
CA LEU A 60 -7.71 4.31 11.54
C LEU A 60 -8.42 5.66 11.60
N ALA A 61 -7.68 6.77 11.71
CA ALA A 61 -8.26 8.10 11.70
C ALA A 61 -8.98 8.40 10.37
N VAL A 62 -8.37 8.04 9.23
CA VAL A 62 -8.97 8.19 7.91
C VAL A 62 -10.21 7.30 7.77
N LEU A 63 -10.11 6.02 8.15
CA LEU A 63 -11.23 5.08 8.07
C LEU A 63 -12.43 5.55 8.90
N LEU A 64 -12.18 5.98 10.14
CA LEU A 64 -13.22 6.54 11.00
C LEU A 64 -13.81 7.82 10.40
N GLY A 65 -12.98 8.70 9.82
CA GLY A 65 -13.44 9.89 9.11
C GLY A 65 -14.42 9.56 7.98
N CYS A 66 -14.06 8.60 7.12
CA CYS A 66 -14.93 8.14 6.04
C CYS A 66 -16.25 7.55 6.56
N LEU A 67 -16.19 6.66 7.55
CA LEU A 67 -17.38 6.02 8.13
C LEU A 67 -18.30 7.00 8.85
N LEU A 68 -17.75 8.01 9.52
CA LEU A 68 -18.53 9.02 10.24
C LEU A 68 -19.20 10.03 9.30
N LEU A 69 -18.55 10.40 8.19
CA LEU A 69 -19.08 11.38 7.26
C LEU A 69 -19.98 10.77 6.18
N PHE A 70 -19.57 9.64 5.59
CA PHE A 70 -20.28 9.03 4.47
C PHE A 70 -21.14 7.83 4.91
N GLY A 71 -20.89 7.23 6.08
CA GLY A 71 -21.52 5.97 6.47
C GLY A 71 -20.93 4.76 5.76
N SER A 72 -21.28 3.55 6.22
CA SER A 72 -20.69 2.31 5.69
C SER A 72 -21.09 2.00 4.24
N GLU A 73 -22.34 2.26 3.88
CA GLU A 73 -22.88 1.93 2.55
C GLU A 73 -22.29 2.82 1.46
N LEU A 74 -22.23 4.14 1.68
CA LEU A 74 -21.64 5.05 0.71
C LEU A 74 -20.11 4.85 0.64
N THR A 75 -19.43 4.72 1.79
CA THR A 75 -17.97 4.50 1.82
C THR A 75 -17.56 3.26 1.02
N ALA A 76 -18.34 2.17 1.09
CA ALA A 76 -18.07 0.94 0.35
C ALA A 76 -18.25 1.07 -1.18
N ASN A 77 -19.03 2.05 -1.64
CA ASN A 77 -19.28 2.30 -3.06
C ASN A 77 -18.41 3.43 -3.66
N LEU A 78 -17.61 4.12 -2.83
CA LEU A 78 -16.67 5.14 -3.30
C LEU A 78 -15.40 4.47 -3.84
N THR A 79 -14.98 4.83 -5.05
CA THR A 79 -13.71 4.36 -5.62
C THR A 79 -12.50 4.86 -4.84
N TYR A 80 -12.56 6.11 -4.35
CA TYR A 80 -11.47 6.74 -3.60
C TYR A 80 -11.99 7.47 -2.36
N PRO A 81 -12.42 6.75 -1.30
CA PRO A 81 -13.05 7.35 -0.13
C PRO A 81 -12.14 8.35 0.59
N THR A 82 -10.83 8.09 0.62
CA THR A 82 -9.84 9.02 1.22
C THR A 82 -9.72 10.34 0.45
N LEU A 83 -9.83 10.31 -0.88
CA LEU A 83 -9.82 11.54 -1.69
C LEU A 83 -11.10 12.35 -1.44
N GLU A 84 -12.25 11.69 -1.44
CA GLU A 84 -13.53 12.35 -1.14
C GLU A 84 -13.57 12.92 0.29
N LEU A 85 -12.98 12.22 1.26
CA LEU A 85 -12.81 12.73 2.62
C LEU A 85 -12.03 14.05 2.65
N ILE A 86 -10.92 14.13 1.91
CA ILE A 86 -10.08 15.34 1.86
C ILE A 86 -10.80 16.49 1.16
N ARG A 87 -11.51 16.20 0.08
CA ARG A 87 -12.36 17.17 -0.64
C ARG A 87 -13.44 17.76 0.26
N TYR A 88 -13.92 16.99 1.23
CA TYR A 88 -14.90 17.46 2.20
C TYR A 88 -14.31 18.40 3.27
N ILE A 89 -13.00 18.33 3.53
CA ILE A 89 -12.32 19.15 4.55
C ILE A 89 -12.01 20.54 3.96
N HIS A 90 -12.97 21.45 4.06
CA HIS A 90 -12.78 22.86 3.68
C HIS A 90 -12.17 23.65 4.85
N ALA A 91 -10.85 23.80 4.89
CA ALA A 91 -10.14 24.58 5.91
C ALA A 91 -9.97 26.08 5.51
N GLY A 92 -11.08 26.73 5.16
CA GLY A 92 -11.14 28.16 4.78
C GLY A 92 -10.56 28.48 3.38
N VAL A 93 -10.54 29.77 3.02
CA VAL A 93 -10.23 30.32 1.68
C VAL A 93 -8.82 29.95 1.16
N PHE A 94 -7.88 29.54 2.02
CA PHE A 94 -6.49 29.28 1.64
C PHE A 94 -6.17 27.79 1.38
N LEU A 95 -6.96 26.86 1.93
CA LEU A 95 -6.78 25.41 1.78
C LEU A 95 -7.99 24.80 1.05
N GLU A 96 -8.46 25.46 -0.01
CA GLU A 96 -9.63 25.03 -0.77
C GLU A 96 -9.41 23.74 -1.58
N ASN A 97 -8.15 23.35 -1.86
CA ASN A 97 -7.85 22.17 -2.67
C ASN A 97 -6.56 21.46 -2.21
N LEU A 98 -6.67 20.53 -1.26
CA LEU A 98 -5.53 19.70 -0.81
C LEU A 98 -5.31 18.44 -1.64
N ASP A 99 -6.23 18.13 -2.56
CA ASP A 99 -6.19 16.95 -3.42
C ASP A 99 -4.85 16.80 -4.17
N PRO A 100 -4.29 17.86 -4.79
CA PRO A 100 -3.04 17.72 -5.54
C PRO A 100 -1.86 17.37 -4.65
N LEU A 101 -1.82 17.88 -3.41
CA LEU A 101 -0.74 17.57 -2.48
C LEU A 101 -0.76 16.09 -2.09
N LEU A 102 -1.95 15.56 -1.79
CA LEU A 102 -2.08 14.13 -1.49
C LEU A 102 -1.61 13.27 -2.65
N ILE A 103 -2.03 13.60 -3.89
CA ILE A 103 -1.65 12.86 -5.08
C ILE A 103 -0.14 12.91 -5.29
N ILE A 104 0.51 14.06 -5.09
CA ILE A 104 1.97 14.20 -5.19
C ILE A 104 2.67 13.31 -4.16
N PHE A 105 2.26 13.36 -2.90
CA PHE A 105 2.83 12.52 -1.85
C PHE A 105 2.65 11.04 -2.16
N TRP A 106 1.46 10.65 -2.61
CA TRP A 106 1.13 9.28 -2.97
C TRP A 106 1.97 8.77 -4.16
N LEU A 107 2.08 9.56 -5.23
CA LEU A 107 2.93 9.25 -6.39
C LEU A 107 4.40 9.14 -6.00
N PHE A 108 4.89 10.02 -5.13
CA PHE A 108 6.26 9.97 -4.62
C PHE A 108 6.51 8.68 -3.82
N SER A 109 5.57 8.28 -2.95
CA SER A 109 5.66 7.01 -2.21
C SER A 109 5.67 5.79 -3.14
N ILE A 110 4.82 5.77 -4.19
CA ILE A 110 4.82 4.70 -5.19
C ILE A 110 6.17 4.64 -5.92
N PHE A 111 6.69 5.78 -6.34
CA PHE A 111 7.98 5.86 -7.02
C PHE A 111 9.12 5.31 -6.15
N LEU A 112 9.16 5.67 -4.87
CA LEU A 112 10.14 5.12 -3.92
C LEU A 112 9.99 3.60 -3.78
N LYS A 113 8.76 3.10 -3.64
CA LYS A 113 8.47 1.67 -3.51
C LYS A 113 8.94 0.88 -4.74
N ILE A 114 8.61 1.34 -5.95
CA ILE A 114 9.05 0.70 -7.21
C ILE A 114 10.57 0.69 -7.31
N SER A 115 11.23 1.80 -6.95
CA SER A 115 12.69 1.91 -6.97
C SER A 115 13.36 0.91 -6.04
N LEU A 116 12.82 0.73 -4.82
CA LEU A 116 13.32 -0.25 -3.85
C LEU A 116 13.12 -1.68 -4.33
N PHE A 117 11.95 -2.01 -4.88
CA PHE A 117 11.72 -3.35 -5.43
C PHE A 117 12.65 -3.66 -6.59
N LEU A 118 12.83 -2.71 -7.52
CA LEU A 118 13.77 -2.90 -8.63
C LEU A 118 15.20 -3.14 -8.12
N LEU A 119 15.65 -2.39 -7.11
CA LEU A 119 16.96 -2.58 -6.49
C LEU A 119 17.13 -3.99 -5.89
N ILE A 120 16.11 -4.45 -5.16
CA ILE A 120 16.12 -5.77 -4.52
C ILE A 120 16.09 -6.87 -5.57
N SER A 121 15.26 -6.74 -6.60
CA SER A 121 15.21 -7.69 -7.72
C SER A 121 16.53 -7.78 -8.47
N VAL A 122 17.17 -6.65 -8.77
CA VAL A 122 18.48 -6.62 -9.45
C VAL A 122 19.54 -7.30 -8.60
N LYS A 123 19.66 -6.95 -7.31
CA LYS A 123 20.68 -7.53 -6.44
C LYS A 123 20.41 -9.00 -6.12
N GLY A 124 19.15 -9.37 -5.87
CA GLY A 124 18.75 -10.76 -5.62
C GLY A 124 19.05 -11.66 -6.81
N PHE A 125 18.73 -11.20 -8.02
CA PHE A 125 19.03 -11.95 -9.23
C PHE A 125 20.53 -11.99 -9.56
N ALA A 126 21.26 -10.90 -9.35
CA ALA A 126 22.72 -10.89 -9.50
C ALA A 126 23.40 -11.91 -8.57
N HIS A 127 22.88 -12.07 -7.34
CA HIS A 127 23.36 -13.08 -6.40
C HIS A 127 23.06 -14.50 -6.88
N LEU A 128 21.86 -14.76 -7.43
CA LEU A 128 21.50 -16.06 -7.99
C LEU A 128 22.37 -16.47 -9.19
N VAL A 129 22.78 -15.50 -10.02
CA VAL A 129 23.59 -15.75 -11.23
C VAL A 129 25.10 -15.67 -10.93
N GLY A 130 25.51 -15.27 -9.72
CA GLY A 130 26.92 -15.15 -9.34
C GLY A 130 27.66 -13.98 -10.00
N LEU A 131 26.95 -12.93 -10.43
CA LEU A 131 27.51 -11.76 -11.10
C LEU A 131 28.01 -10.71 -10.10
N ASN A 132 29.32 -10.46 -10.10
CA ASN A 132 29.93 -9.42 -9.25
C ASN A 132 29.65 -7.99 -9.72
N ASP A 133 29.29 -7.77 -11.00
CA ASP A 133 29.03 -6.44 -11.56
C ASP A 133 27.54 -6.23 -11.89
N HIS A 134 26.86 -5.44 -11.07
CA HIS A 134 25.39 -5.28 -11.12
C HIS A 134 24.95 -4.10 -12.01
N LYS A 135 25.89 -3.23 -12.42
CA LYS A 135 25.59 -1.97 -13.13
C LYS A 135 24.95 -2.18 -14.52
N PRO A 136 25.53 -2.97 -15.44
CA PRO A 136 24.90 -3.20 -16.75
C PRO A 136 23.61 -4.02 -16.62
N PHE A 137 23.54 -4.91 -15.63
CA PHE A 137 22.37 -5.75 -15.40
C PHE A 137 21.16 -4.96 -14.87
N SER A 138 21.40 -3.91 -14.07
CA SER A 138 20.35 -2.99 -13.60
C SER A 138 19.56 -2.37 -14.76
N TYR A 139 20.24 -1.98 -15.84
CA TYR A 139 19.58 -1.42 -17.02
C TYR A 139 18.70 -2.44 -17.75
N ILE A 140 19.15 -3.69 -17.86
CA ILE A 140 18.36 -4.75 -18.51
C ILE A 140 17.10 -5.02 -17.71
N MET A 141 17.21 -5.11 -16.38
CA MET A 141 16.06 -5.39 -15.51
C MET A 141 15.07 -4.22 -15.48
N SER A 142 15.55 -2.96 -15.52
CA SER A 142 14.67 -1.80 -15.57
C SER A 142 13.90 -1.72 -16.90
N VAL A 143 14.56 -2.00 -18.03
CA VAL A 143 13.89 -2.09 -19.34
C VAL A 143 12.87 -3.23 -19.35
N ALA A 144 13.23 -4.41 -18.83
CA ALA A 144 12.32 -5.53 -18.74
C ALA A 144 11.07 -5.19 -17.90
N MET A 145 11.25 -4.53 -16.76
CA MET A 145 10.15 -4.08 -15.90
C MET A 145 9.21 -3.11 -16.63
N VAL A 146 9.74 -2.14 -17.38
CA VAL A 146 8.92 -1.20 -18.16
C VAL A 146 8.15 -1.92 -19.27
N VAL A 147 8.81 -2.82 -20.00
CA VAL A 147 8.17 -3.62 -21.05
C VAL A 147 7.05 -4.48 -20.48
N MET A 148 7.28 -5.16 -19.36
CA MET A 148 6.25 -5.94 -18.68
C MET A 148 5.09 -5.05 -18.23
N SER A 149 5.36 -3.91 -17.61
CA SER A 149 4.34 -2.96 -17.15
C SER A 149 3.37 -2.54 -18.27
N ILE A 150 3.90 -2.24 -19.46
CA ILE A 150 3.08 -1.83 -20.61
C ILE A 150 2.23 -2.98 -21.17
N ASN A 151 2.73 -4.22 -21.09
CA ASN A 151 2.06 -5.38 -21.69
C ASN A 151 1.15 -6.15 -20.72
N MET A 152 1.33 -5.98 -19.41
CA MET A 152 0.67 -6.80 -18.38
C MET A 152 -0.82 -6.49 -18.28
N PHE A 153 -1.23 -5.24 -18.51
CA PHE A 153 -2.62 -4.84 -18.35
C PHE A 153 -3.15 -4.08 -19.55
N LYS A 154 -4.19 -4.65 -20.17
CA LYS A 154 -4.85 -4.07 -21.35
C LYS A 154 -5.98 -3.07 -21.00
N SER A 155 -6.47 -3.11 -19.77
CA SER A 155 -7.60 -2.30 -19.32
C SER A 155 -7.59 -2.14 -17.80
N THR A 156 -8.16 -1.03 -17.32
CA THR A 156 -8.39 -0.76 -15.89
C THR A 156 -9.27 -1.83 -15.23
N ALA A 157 -10.25 -2.39 -15.96
CA ALA A 157 -11.07 -3.48 -15.44
C ALA A 157 -10.26 -4.77 -15.22
N HIS A 158 -9.25 -5.02 -16.08
CA HIS A 158 -8.37 -6.17 -15.91
C HIS A 158 -7.39 -5.98 -14.75
N LEU A 159 -6.92 -4.76 -14.53
CA LEU A 159 -6.15 -4.39 -13.34
C LEU A 159 -6.94 -4.69 -12.07
N GLU A 160 -8.19 -4.22 -12.00
CA GLU A 160 -9.03 -4.40 -10.82
C GLU A 160 -9.35 -5.87 -10.54
N ASP A 161 -9.66 -6.68 -11.57
CA ASP A 161 -9.85 -8.12 -11.42
C ASP A 161 -8.57 -8.83 -10.95
N VAL A 162 -7.41 -8.50 -11.51
CA VAL A 162 -6.14 -9.09 -11.09
C VAL A 162 -5.77 -8.69 -9.67
N THR A 163 -5.96 -7.42 -9.30
CA THR A 163 -5.72 -6.93 -7.94
C THR A 163 -6.63 -7.63 -6.94
N ASN A 164 -7.95 -7.67 -7.20
CA ASN A 164 -8.90 -8.38 -6.35
C ASN A 164 -8.57 -9.87 -6.23
N ARG A 165 -8.16 -10.53 -7.32
CA ARG A 165 -7.73 -11.94 -7.28
C ARG A 165 -6.44 -12.14 -6.48
N SER A 166 -5.47 -11.24 -6.62
CA SER A 166 -4.21 -11.33 -5.88
C SER A 166 -4.41 -11.14 -4.37
N GLU A 167 -5.31 -10.25 -3.98
CA GLU A 167 -5.66 -10.02 -2.57
C GLU A 167 -6.54 -11.16 -2.01
N THR A 168 -7.49 -11.67 -2.80
CA THR A 168 -8.35 -12.81 -2.41
C THR A 168 -7.62 -14.15 -2.40
N ALA A 169 -6.47 -14.29 -3.09
CA ALA A 169 -5.63 -15.49 -2.98
C ALA A 169 -5.16 -15.74 -1.53
N PHE A 170 -5.01 -14.68 -0.72
CA PHE A 170 -4.73 -14.83 0.72
C PHE A 170 -5.93 -15.37 1.51
N LEU A 171 -7.16 -15.16 1.05
CA LEU A 171 -8.36 -15.76 1.65
C LEU A 171 -8.47 -17.26 1.32
N LEU A 172 -8.01 -17.68 0.13
CA LEU A 172 -8.00 -19.09 -0.29
C LEU A 172 -6.98 -19.96 0.46
N LEU A 173 -5.93 -19.38 1.03
CA LEU A 173 -4.97 -20.11 1.90
C LEU A 173 -5.58 -20.49 3.26
N GLN A 174 -6.84 -20.13 3.51
CA GLN A 174 -7.51 -20.30 4.79
C GLN A 174 -8.66 -21.33 4.79
N GLU A 175 -9.02 -21.88 3.62
CA GLU A 175 -9.90 -23.06 3.49
C GLU A 175 -9.10 -24.36 3.35
#